data_AF-Q57DP7-F1
#
_entry.id   AF-Q57DP7-F1
#
_cell.length_a   1.000
_cell.length_b   1.000
_cell.length_c   1.000
_cell.angle_alpha   90.00
_cell.angle_beta   90.00
_cell.angle_gamma   90.00
#
_symmetry.space_group_name_H-M   'P 1'
#
loop_
_entity.id
_entity.type
_entity.pdbx_description
1 polymer ?
#
loop_
_entity_poly.entity_id
_entity_poly.type
_entity_poly.pdbx_seq_one_letter_code
_entity_poly.pdbx_strand_id
1 'polypeptide(L)'
;MRCAIYFTPPSNDALLRVGANWLGRNAFSGEPVKMPALRSLETDEICRLTEKPRRYGFHATMKAPFRLAGEHSENDLLAALMHFASSAAPVVIPRLELQSISSFFALVPEEPVAELNQLANDVVVAFDRFRAPLSEAEIARRRPERLNERQRHNLVRWGYPYVFEEFRFHMTLTGPVEEKDRSRVERVLEEFFTPMLDDCVEVANLALFVEPEEGAPFEVHSLHPLSGGKAASMRASRAVGRP
;
A
#
# COMPACT_ATOMS: atom_id res chain seq x y z
N MET A 1 -4.32 -13.28 -13.87
CA MET A 1 -3.47 -12.88 -12.74
C MET A 1 -2.80 -11.54 -12.97
N ARG A 2 -2.71 -10.71 -11.92
CA ARG A 2 -1.86 -9.50 -11.88
C ARG A 2 -0.95 -9.54 -10.65
N CYS A 3 0.25 -9.00 -10.78
CA CYS A 3 1.22 -8.85 -9.70
C CYS A 3 1.29 -7.39 -9.27
N ALA A 4 1.60 -7.13 -8.00
CA ALA A 4 1.89 -5.80 -7.49
C ALA A 4 3.01 -5.87 -6.45
N ILE A 5 3.81 -4.82 -6.35
CA ILE A 5 4.86 -4.74 -5.32
C ILE A 5 4.43 -3.67 -4.33
N TYR A 6 4.15 -4.09 -3.10
CA TYR A 6 3.64 -3.24 -2.05
C TYR A 6 4.57 -3.23 -0.84
N PHE A 7 4.43 -2.22 -0.01
CA PHE A 7 4.79 -2.33 1.39
C PHE A 7 3.53 -2.76 2.16
N THR A 8 3.67 -3.73 3.05
CA THR A 8 2.70 -4.02 4.09
C THR A 8 3.48 -4.33 5.37
N PRO A 9 3.01 -3.89 6.56
CA PRO A 9 3.73 -4.21 7.78
C PRO A 9 3.80 -5.74 7.99
N PRO A 10 4.81 -6.26 8.70
CA PRO A 10 4.93 -7.70 8.97
C PRO A 10 3.67 -8.32 9.58
N SER A 11 3.47 -9.64 9.42
CA SER A 11 2.24 -10.32 9.86
C SER A 11 1.95 -10.23 11.37
N ASN A 12 2.98 -10.00 12.19
CA ASN A 12 2.88 -9.83 13.64
C ASN A 12 2.78 -8.36 14.09
N ASP A 13 2.75 -7.43 13.15
CA ASP A 13 2.75 -5.98 13.38
C ASP A 13 1.38 -5.47 13.86
N ALA A 14 1.35 -4.59 14.87
CA ALA A 14 0.12 -4.03 15.42
C ALA A 14 -0.62 -3.12 14.43
N LEU A 15 0.09 -2.35 13.63
CA LEU A 15 -0.50 -1.46 12.62
C LEU A 15 -1.21 -2.29 11.53
N LEU A 16 -0.61 -3.41 11.11
CA LEU A 16 -1.29 -4.36 10.21
C LEU A 16 -2.57 -4.92 10.84
N ARG A 17 -2.52 -5.35 12.11
CA ARG A 17 -3.71 -5.90 12.79
C ARG A 17 -4.85 -4.88 12.85
N VAL A 18 -4.54 -3.64 13.23
CA VAL A 18 -5.51 -2.54 13.31
C VAL A 18 -6.05 -2.17 11.92
N GLY A 19 -5.16 -2.06 10.92
CA GLY A 19 -5.54 -1.82 9.53
C GLY A 19 -6.43 -2.93 8.95
N ALA A 20 -6.10 -4.20 9.19
CA ALA A 20 -6.90 -5.35 8.76
C ALA A 20 -8.25 -5.41 9.48
N ASN A 21 -8.31 -5.04 10.76
CA ASN A 21 -9.54 -4.91 11.53
C ASN A 21 -10.46 -3.83 10.95
N TRP A 22 -9.94 -2.64 10.65
CA TRP A 22 -10.67 -1.57 10.00
C TRP A 22 -11.20 -1.97 8.62
N LEU A 23 -10.32 -2.52 7.77
CA LEU A 23 -10.69 -2.94 6.42
C LEU A 23 -11.59 -4.18 6.39
N GLY A 24 -11.59 -4.97 7.46
CA GLY A 24 -12.38 -6.21 7.57
C GLY A 24 -11.82 -7.39 6.75
N ARG A 25 -10.54 -7.36 6.36
CA ARG A 25 -9.85 -8.51 5.73
C ARG A 25 -8.36 -8.49 6.03
N ASN A 26 -7.78 -9.67 6.26
CA ASN A 26 -6.34 -9.87 6.30
C ASN A 26 -5.83 -10.36 4.94
N ALA A 27 -4.94 -9.61 4.29
CA ALA A 27 -4.38 -9.99 2.99
C ALA A 27 -3.37 -11.14 3.04
N PHE A 28 -2.83 -11.46 4.21
CA PHE A 28 -1.94 -12.62 4.39
C PHE A 28 -2.68 -13.94 4.40
N SER A 29 -3.87 -13.98 5.02
CA SER A 29 -4.66 -15.21 5.12
C SER A 29 -5.83 -15.26 4.13
N GLY A 30 -6.17 -14.15 3.46
CA GLY A 30 -7.39 -14.02 2.64
C GLY A 30 -8.68 -13.90 3.47
N GLU A 31 -8.64 -14.32 4.73
CA GLU A 31 -9.81 -14.40 5.61
C GLU A 31 -10.41 -13.03 6.00
N PRO A 32 -11.75 -12.97 6.18
CA PRO A 32 -12.41 -11.81 6.74
C PRO A 32 -11.97 -11.59 8.20
N VAL A 33 -11.88 -10.32 8.58
CA VAL A 33 -11.61 -9.90 9.96
C VAL A 33 -12.86 -9.22 10.50
N LYS A 34 -13.25 -9.53 11.73
CA LYS A 34 -14.37 -8.86 12.38
C LYS A 34 -14.09 -7.36 12.43
N MET A 35 -14.95 -6.55 11.83
CA MET A 35 -14.84 -5.09 11.86
C MET A 35 -15.06 -4.52 13.27
N PRO A 36 -14.54 -3.33 13.56
CA PRO A 36 -14.76 -2.69 14.85
C PRO A 36 -16.23 -2.29 15.01
N ALA A 37 -16.76 -2.46 16.22
CA ALA A 37 -18.06 -1.92 16.61
C ALA A 37 -17.86 -0.49 17.13
N LEU A 38 -18.19 0.50 16.31
CA LEU A 38 -18.00 1.91 16.62
C LEU A 38 -19.35 2.58 16.84
N ARG A 39 -19.46 3.46 17.84
CA ARG A 39 -20.74 4.14 18.13
C ARG A 39 -21.15 5.15 17.05
N SER A 40 -20.17 5.69 16.33
CA SER A 40 -20.37 6.81 15.38
C SER A 40 -20.40 6.36 13.91
N LEU A 41 -20.12 5.09 13.64
CA LEU A 41 -20.17 4.48 12.31
C LEU A 41 -20.75 3.07 12.41
N GLU A 42 -21.88 2.85 11.74
CA GLU A 42 -22.49 1.54 11.63
C GLU A 42 -21.61 0.59 10.81
N THR A 43 -21.69 -0.72 11.08
CA THR A 43 -20.85 -1.71 10.39
C THR A 43 -21.07 -1.68 8.87
N ASP A 44 -22.31 -1.52 8.40
CA ASP A 44 -22.61 -1.42 6.96
C ASP A 44 -21.99 -0.17 6.31
N GLU A 45 -21.86 0.92 7.08
CA GLU A 45 -21.20 2.14 6.60
C GLU A 45 -19.69 1.93 6.47
N ILE A 46 -19.05 1.32 7.47
CA ILE A 46 -17.64 0.92 7.41
C ILE A 46 -17.42 -0.03 6.22
N CYS A 47 -18.34 -0.98 6.01
CA CYS A 47 -18.30 -1.91 4.88
C CYS A 47 -18.26 -1.19 3.53
N ARG A 48 -19.10 -0.16 3.34
CA ARG A 48 -19.12 0.66 2.10
C ARG A 48 -17.88 1.52 1.98
N LEU A 49 -17.48 2.21 3.04
CA LEU A 49 -16.28 3.05 3.07
C LEU A 49 -15.03 2.25 2.73
N THR A 50 -14.94 1.00 3.19
CA THR A 50 -13.73 0.19 3.02
C THR A 50 -13.79 -0.75 1.82
N GLU A 51 -14.86 -0.80 1.01
CA GLU A 51 -15.03 -1.76 -0.10
C GLU A 51 -13.81 -1.81 -1.04
N LYS A 52 -13.39 -0.65 -1.55
CA LYS A 52 -12.23 -0.52 -2.46
C LYS A 52 -10.89 -0.87 -1.79
N PRO A 53 -10.48 -0.21 -0.69
CA PRO A 53 -9.20 -0.52 -0.06
C PRO A 53 -9.16 -1.93 0.52
N ARG A 54 -10.29 -2.46 1.04
CA ARG A 54 -10.40 -3.83 1.53
C ARG A 54 -9.85 -4.74 0.46
N ARG A 55 -10.35 -4.69 -0.77
CA ARG A 55 -9.90 -5.55 -1.89
C ARG A 55 -8.38 -5.67 -2.02
N TYR A 56 -7.62 -4.61 -1.82
CA TYR A 56 -6.16 -4.63 -1.92
C TYR A 56 -5.44 -5.04 -0.63
N GLY A 57 -6.13 -4.97 0.50
CA GLY A 57 -5.55 -5.18 1.83
C GLY A 57 -4.89 -3.91 2.36
N PHE A 58 -4.44 -3.97 3.60
CA PHE A 58 -3.75 -2.85 4.24
C PHE A 58 -2.30 -2.79 3.76
N HIS A 59 -2.00 -1.82 2.88
CA HIS A 59 -0.72 -1.73 2.16
C HIS A 59 -0.43 -0.29 1.71
N ALA A 60 0.81 -0.02 1.30
CA ALA A 60 1.19 1.12 0.48
C ALA A 60 1.73 0.63 -0.87
N THR A 61 1.35 1.30 -1.97
CA THR A 61 1.78 0.91 -3.31
C THR A 61 3.23 1.35 -3.59
N MET A 62 4.14 0.42 -3.91
CA MET A 62 5.50 0.73 -4.38
C MET A 62 5.61 0.58 -5.91
N LYS A 63 4.95 -0.46 -6.47
CA LYS A 63 4.66 -0.62 -7.89
C LYS A 63 3.19 -1.03 -8.04
N ALA A 64 2.44 -0.23 -8.81
CA ALA A 64 1.04 -0.50 -9.07
C ALA A 64 0.83 -1.85 -9.79
N PRO A 65 -0.36 -2.46 -9.69
CA PRO A 65 -0.63 -3.75 -10.32
C PRO A 65 -0.33 -3.80 -11.81
N PHE A 66 0.30 -4.89 -12.24
CA PHE A 66 0.66 -5.16 -13.62
C PHE A 66 0.43 -6.62 -14.00
N ARG A 67 0.22 -6.88 -15.29
CA ARG A 67 0.31 -8.23 -15.85
C ARG A 67 1.77 -8.55 -16.14
N LEU A 68 2.19 -9.79 -15.92
CA LEU A 68 3.51 -10.25 -16.34
C LEU A 68 3.62 -10.24 -17.87
N ALA A 69 4.75 -9.77 -18.40
CA ALA A 69 5.09 -9.91 -19.81
C ALA A 69 5.28 -11.40 -20.14
N GLY A 70 4.94 -11.82 -21.37
CA GLY A 70 4.82 -13.24 -21.72
C GLY A 70 6.16 -14.02 -21.69
N GLU A 71 7.27 -13.28 -21.77
CA GLU A 71 8.64 -13.77 -21.68
C GLU A 71 9.14 -13.95 -20.23
N HIS A 72 8.35 -13.54 -19.24
CA HIS A 72 8.72 -13.60 -17.82
C HIS A 72 7.74 -14.47 -17.04
N SER A 73 8.30 -15.39 -16.26
CA SER A 73 7.54 -16.18 -15.29
C SER A 73 7.43 -15.47 -13.93
N GLU A 74 6.51 -15.93 -13.10
CA GLU A 74 6.42 -15.50 -11.71
C GLU A 74 7.70 -15.79 -10.92
N ASN A 75 8.36 -16.93 -11.21
CA ASN A 75 9.64 -17.29 -10.60
C ASN A 75 10.75 -16.28 -10.95
N ASP A 76 10.77 -15.76 -12.19
CA ASP A 76 11.73 -14.73 -12.59
C ASP A 76 11.52 -13.42 -11.81
N LEU A 77 10.26 -13.05 -11.59
CA LEU A 77 9.90 -11.88 -10.78
C LEU A 77 10.33 -12.08 -9.32
N LEU A 78 10.04 -13.24 -8.74
CA LEU A 78 10.42 -13.58 -7.37
C LEU A 78 11.94 -13.55 -7.17
N ALA A 79 12.70 -14.16 -8.08
CA ALA A 79 14.15 -14.16 -8.03
C ALA A 79 14.72 -12.73 -8.10
N ALA A 80 14.18 -11.89 -8.99
CA ALA A 80 14.57 -10.49 -9.09
C ALA A 80 14.20 -9.69 -7.83
N LEU A 81 13.05 -9.98 -7.22
CA LEU A 81 12.60 -9.32 -5.99
C LEU A 81 13.46 -9.70 -4.79
N MET A 82 13.85 -10.97 -4.66
CA MET A 82 14.82 -11.43 -3.67
C MET A 82 16.18 -10.75 -3.84
N HIS A 83 16.68 -10.67 -5.08
CA HIS A 83 17.95 -10.02 -5.37
C HIS A 83 17.91 -8.52 -5.04
N PHE A 84 16.87 -7.81 -5.47
CA PHE A 84 16.66 -6.40 -5.16
C PHE A 84 16.57 -6.15 -3.65
N ALA A 85 15.81 -6.97 -2.93
CA ALA A 85 15.67 -6.84 -1.48
C ALA A 85 17.00 -7.05 -0.73
N SER A 86 17.91 -7.87 -1.27
CA SER A 86 19.25 -8.06 -0.70
C SER A 86 20.20 -6.85 -0.85
N SER A 87 19.92 -5.95 -1.81
CA SER A 87 20.75 -4.76 -2.07
C SER A 87 20.13 -3.46 -1.55
N ALA A 88 18.81 -3.40 -1.40
CA ALA A 88 18.09 -2.24 -0.88
C ALA A 88 18.08 -2.22 0.66
N ALA A 89 18.27 -1.03 1.25
CA ALA A 89 18.27 -0.83 2.69
C ALA A 89 16.84 -0.57 3.23
N PRO A 90 16.54 -0.99 4.46
CA PRO A 90 15.33 -0.56 5.17
C PRO A 90 15.24 0.97 5.27
N VAL A 91 14.01 1.49 5.22
CA VAL A 91 13.73 2.92 5.39
C VAL A 91 12.81 3.12 6.58
N VAL A 92 13.10 4.11 7.42
CA VAL A 92 12.24 4.45 8.56
C VAL A 92 11.37 5.64 8.20
N ILE A 93 10.07 5.51 8.41
CA ILE A 93 9.10 6.60 8.41
C ILE A 93 8.98 7.08 9.87
N PRO A 94 9.45 8.30 10.21
CA PRO A 94 9.47 8.76 11.60
C PRO A 94 8.10 8.76 12.25
N ARG A 95 7.09 9.20 11.51
CA ARG A 95 5.71 9.28 11.98
C ARG A 95 4.73 9.18 10.81
N LEU A 96 3.59 8.53 11.05
CA LEU A 96 2.45 8.57 10.17
C LEU A 96 1.39 9.53 10.73
N GLU A 97 0.66 10.19 9.84
CA GLU A 97 -0.54 10.95 10.17
C GLU A 97 -1.74 10.47 9.35
N LEU A 98 -2.93 10.73 9.85
CA LEU A 98 -4.15 10.61 9.05
C LEU A 98 -4.25 11.82 8.14
N GLN A 99 -4.41 11.59 6.84
CA GLN A 99 -4.62 12.66 5.88
C GLN A 99 -5.70 12.30 4.87
N SER A 100 -6.41 13.31 4.40
CA SER A 100 -7.31 13.16 3.27
C SER A 100 -6.61 13.42 1.94
N ILE A 101 -6.67 12.45 1.03
CA ILE A 101 -6.13 12.54 -0.32
C ILE A 101 -7.32 12.63 -1.27
N SER A 102 -7.58 13.84 -1.79
CA SER A 102 -8.77 14.11 -2.59
C SER A 102 -10.05 13.70 -1.82
N SER A 103 -10.75 12.65 -2.24
CA SER A 103 -12.01 12.21 -1.63
C SER A 103 -11.87 11.10 -0.60
N PHE A 104 -10.68 10.58 -0.30
CA PHE A 104 -10.53 9.44 0.62
C PHE A 104 -9.50 9.71 1.73
N PHE A 105 -9.53 8.90 2.79
CA PHE A 105 -8.57 8.97 3.90
C PHE A 105 -7.52 7.87 3.82
N ALA A 106 -6.29 8.21 4.21
CA ALA A 106 -5.15 7.30 4.25
C ALA A 106 -4.19 7.68 5.38
N LEU A 107 -3.33 6.74 5.79
CA LEU A 107 -2.14 7.07 6.58
C LEU A 107 -1.01 7.46 5.66
N VAL A 108 -0.35 8.58 5.94
CA VAL A 108 0.77 9.13 5.14
C VAL A 108 1.93 9.52 6.06
N PRO A 109 3.17 9.65 5.57
CA PRO A 109 4.25 10.24 6.35
C PRO A 109 3.91 11.69 6.73
N GLU A 110 4.10 12.06 7.99
CA GLU A 110 3.90 13.44 8.47
C GLU A 110 4.83 14.43 7.75
N GLU A 111 6.06 13.98 7.46
CA GLU A 111 7.05 14.74 6.69
C GLU A 111 7.54 13.93 5.47
N PRO A 112 7.98 14.59 4.38
CA PRO A 112 8.57 13.91 3.23
C PRO A 112 9.80 13.07 3.63
N VAL A 113 9.79 11.78 3.26
CA VAL A 113 10.91 10.85 3.47
C VAL A 113 11.59 10.58 2.13
N ALA A 114 12.74 11.21 1.89
CA ALA A 114 13.41 11.17 0.59
C ALA A 114 13.87 9.75 0.22
N GLU A 115 14.38 8.99 1.18
CA GLU A 115 14.82 7.61 1.02
C GLU A 115 13.67 6.68 0.64
N LEU A 116 12.46 6.95 1.14
CA LEU A 116 11.26 6.19 0.81
C LEU A 116 10.83 6.43 -0.63
N ASN A 117 10.88 7.69 -1.07
CA ASN A 117 10.61 8.05 -2.46
C ASN A 117 11.66 7.44 -3.40
N GLN A 118 12.94 7.44 -3.00
CA GLN A 118 14.00 6.81 -3.78
C GLN A 118 13.79 5.29 -3.88
N LEU A 119 13.46 4.61 -2.77
CA LEU A 119 13.14 3.19 -2.78
C LEU A 119 11.96 2.88 -3.72
N ALA A 120 10.90 3.69 -3.72
CA ALA A 120 9.78 3.53 -4.64
C ALA A 120 10.20 3.70 -6.11
N ASN A 121 11.05 4.69 -6.40
CA ASN A 121 11.58 4.90 -7.75
C ASN A 121 12.42 3.71 -8.22
N ASP A 122 13.30 3.21 -7.37
CA ASP A 122 14.16 2.06 -7.66
C ASP A 122 13.33 0.80 -7.94
N VAL A 123 12.25 0.58 -7.18
CA VAL A 123 11.28 -0.49 -7.42
C VAL A 123 10.59 -0.31 -8.78
N VAL A 124 10.12 0.90 -9.12
CA VAL A 124 9.48 1.14 -10.42
C VAL A 124 10.45 0.80 -11.57
N VAL A 125 11.69 1.31 -11.50
CA VAL A 125 12.71 1.13 -12.54
C VAL A 125 13.14 -0.33 -12.66
N ALA A 126 13.47 -0.99 -11.54
CA ALA A 126 13.98 -2.36 -11.54
C ALA A 126 12.96 -3.37 -12.08
N PHE A 127 11.67 -3.15 -11.83
CA PHE A 127 10.62 -4.11 -12.14
C PHE A 127 9.77 -3.76 -13.36
N ASP A 128 10.03 -2.65 -14.06
CA ASP A 128 9.23 -2.31 -15.26
C ASP A 128 9.39 -3.33 -16.39
N ARG A 129 10.56 -3.98 -16.52
CA ARG A 129 10.77 -5.05 -17.52
C ARG A 129 9.81 -6.22 -17.38
N PHE A 130 9.28 -6.47 -16.19
CA PHE A 130 8.33 -7.58 -15.94
C PHE A 130 6.90 -7.24 -16.34
N ARG A 131 6.59 -5.97 -16.59
CA ARG A 131 5.24 -5.52 -16.88
C ARG A 131 4.94 -5.68 -18.37
N ALA A 132 3.85 -6.38 -18.69
CA ALA A 132 3.26 -6.36 -20.02
C ALA A 132 2.76 -4.96 -20.39
N PRO A 133 2.79 -4.57 -21.68
CA PRO A 133 2.15 -3.36 -22.15
C PRO A 133 0.68 -3.26 -21.70
N LEU A 134 0.24 -2.05 -21.35
CA LEU A 134 -1.14 -1.82 -20.95
C LEU A 134 -2.10 -2.11 -22.11
N SER A 135 -3.25 -2.69 -21.83
CA SER A 135 -4.36 -2.75 -22.77
C SER A 135 -5.09 -1.42 -22.84
N GLU A 136 -5.88 -1.21 -23.89
CA GLU A 136 -6.74 -0.03 -24.02
C GLU A 136 -7.70 0.11 -22.83
N ALA A 137 -8.25 -1.01 -22.33
CA ALA A 137 -9.11 -1.04 -21.16
C ALA A 137 -8.38 -0.60 -19.88
N GLU A 138 -7.13 -1.04 -19.70
CA GLU A 138 -6.29 -0.61 -18.56
C GLU A 138 -5.97 0.88 -18.62
N ILE A 139 -5.69 1.42 -19.81
CA ILE A 139 -5.47 2.86 -20.03
C ILE A 139 -6.75 3.64 -19.75
N ALA A 140 -7.88 3.24 -20.32
CA ALA A 140 -9.17 3.91 -20.14
C ALA A 140 -9.58 3.99 -18.67
N ARG A 141 -9.33 2.92 -17.89
CA ARG A 141 -9.61 2.89 -16.44
C ARG A 141 -8.82 3.95 -15.66
N ARG A 142 -7.67 4.42 -16.17
CA ARG A 142 -6.85 5.47 -15.56
C ARG A 142 -7.28 6.88 -15.92
N ARG A 143 -8.28 7.04 -16.81
CA ARG A 143 -8.86 8.33 -17.21
C ARG A 143 -7.77 9.35 -17.64
N PRO A 144 -6.97 9.03 -18.68
CA PRO A 144 -5.85 9.85 -19.11
C PRO A 144 -6.25 11.30 -19.42
N GLU A 145 -7.49 11.54 -19.82
CA GLU A 145 -8.05 12.88 -20.05
C GLU A 145 -8.02 13.77 -18.80
N ARG A 146 -8.02 13.19 -17.59
CA ARG A 146 -7.95 13.90 -16.30
C ARG A 146 -6.52 14.05 -15.75
N LEU A 147 -5.55 13.39 -16.38
CA LEU A 147 -4.16 13.41 -15.95
C LEU A 147 -3.44 14.65 -16.50
N ASN A 148 -2.52 15.20 -15.71
CA ASN A 148 -1.58 16.21 -16.19
C ASN A 148 -0.57 15.60 -17.19
N GLU A 149 0.23 16.43 -17.86
CA GLU A 149 1.19 15.97 -18.86
C GLU A 149 2.20 14.95 -18.32
N ARG A 150 2.76 15.19 -17.13
CA ARG A 150 3.71 14.30 -16.47
C ARG A 150 3.09 12.96 -16.11
N GLN A 151 1.88 12.97 -15.57
CA GLN A 151 1.12 11.77 -15.24
C GLN A 151 0.76 10.95 -16.48
N ARG A 152 0.46 11.60 -17.61
CA ARG A 152 0.26 10.89 -18.90
C ARG A 152 1.55 10.27 -19.41
N HIS A 153 2.67 11.01 -19.33
CA HIS A 153 3.99 10.47 -19.67
C HIS A 153 4.31 9.23 -18.81
N ASN A 154 4.06 9.32 -17.50
CA ASN A 154 4.25 8.22 -16.56
C ASN A 154 3.35 7.02 -16.88
N LEU A 155 2.08 7.26 -17.22
CA LEU A 155 1.16 6.19 -17.60
C LEU A 155 1.66 5.43 -18.83
N VAL A 156 2.15 6.14 -19.85
CA VAL A 156 2.67 5.52 -21.08
C VAL A 156 3.97 4.77 -20.81
N ARG A 157 4.90 5.40 -20.08
CA ARG A 157 6.25 4.85 -19.87
C ARG A 157 6.28 3.72 -18.85
N TRP A 158 5.60 3.90 -17.72
CA TRP A 158 5.71 3.06 -16.52
C TRP A 158 4.43 2.30 -16.18
N GLY A 159 3.36 2.49 -16.95
CA GLY A 159 2.07 1.84 -16.75
C GLY A 159 1.23 2.42 -15.60
N TYR A 160 1.69 3.47 -14.92
CA TYR A 160 1.00 4.08 -13.78
C TYR A 160 1.35 5.57 -13.67
N PRO A 161 0.38 6.47 -13.43
CA PRO A 161 0.64 7.92 -13.44
C PRO A 161 1.36 8.46 -12.20
N TYR A 162 1.19 7.84 -11.04
CA TYR A 162 1.65 8.35 -9.74
C TYR A 162 2.98 7.70 -9.31
N VAL A 163 4.01 7.87 -10.14
CA VAL A 163 5.39 7.42 -9.91
C VAL A 163 6.36 8.61 -9.96
N PHE A 164 7.59 8.45 -9.44
CA PHE A 164 8.61 9.52 -9.38
C PHE A 164 8.12 10.76 -8.65
N GLU A 165 8.11 11.93 -9.27
CA GLU A 165 7.71 13.18 -8.62
C GLU A 165 6.20 13.19 -8.26
N GLU A 166 5.42 12.28 -8.84
CA GLU A 166 4.00 12.10 -8.54
C GLU A 166 3.77 11.01 -7.47
N PHE A 167 4.82 10.32 -7.02
CA PHE A 167 4.72 9.32 -5.97
C PHE A 167 4.37 9.96 -4.62
N ARG A 168 3.42 9.34 -3.93
CA ARG A 168 3.06 9.68 -2.55
C ARG A 168 2.83 8.38 -1.80
N PHE A 169 3.63 8.13 -0.77
CA PHE A 169 3.36 7.00 0.12
C PHE A 169 2.04 7.24 0.84
N HIS A 170 1.15 6.26 0.78
CA HIS A 170 -0.11 6.29 1.52
C HIS A 170 -0.64 4.87 1.74
N MET A 171 -1.28 4.65 2.88
CA MET A 171 -1.98 3.42 3.23
C MET A 171 -3.47 3.70 3.32
N THR A 172 -4.20 3.35 2.26
CA THR A 172 -5.59 3.74 2.07
C THR A 172 -6.52 3.10 3.11
N LEU A 173 -7.30 3.95 3.78
CA LEU A 173 -8.26 3.53 4.81
C LEU A 173 -9.69 3.52 4.28
N THR A 174 -10.04 4.41 3.35
CA THR A 174 -11.39 4.50 2.77
C THR A 174 -11.36 4.58 1.25
N GLY A 175 -12.50 4.30 0.61
CA GLY A 175 -12.84 4.84 -0.69
C GLY A 175 -13.30 6.30 -0.57
N PRO A 176 -13.91 6.84 -1.64
CA PRO A 176 -14.47 8.19 -1.61
C PRO A 176 -15.48 8.38 -0.48
N VAL A 177 -15.31 9.46 0.28
CA VAL A 177 -16.19 9.93 1.36
C VAL A 177 -16.88 11.20 0.88
N GLU A 178 -18.20 11.27 1.05
CA GLU A 178 -18.98 12.46 0.70
C GLU A 178 -18.63 13.64 1.62
N GLU A 179 -18.63 14.86 1.08
CA GLU A 179 -18.23 16.07 1.81
C GLU A 179 -18.94 16.23 3.16
N LYS A 180 -20.25 15.93 3.19
CA LYS A 180 -21.08 16.02 4.40
C LYS A 180 -20.66 15.07 5.53
N ASP A 181 -19.99 13.96 5.18
CA ASP A 181 -19.60 12.91 6.11
C ASP A 181 -18.12 12.99 6.50
N ARG A 182 -17.31 13.79 5.78
CA ARG A 182 -15.85 13.83 5.95
C ARG A 182 -15.41 14.07 7.38
N SER A 183 -15.89 15.14 8.03
CA SER A 183 -15.46 15.47 9.40
C SER A 183 -15.86 14.42 10.43
N ARG A 184 -16.97 13.69 10.19
CA ARG A 184 -17.40 12.59 11.07
C ARG A 184 -16.50 11.37 10.88
N VAL A 185 -16.23 11.00 9.63
CA VAL A 185 -15.37 9.86 9.30
C VAL A 185 -13.93 10.11 9.75
N GLU A 186 -13.41 11.32 9.52
CA GLU A 186 -12.08 11.75 9.96
C GLU A 186 -11.89 11.56 11.46
N ARG A 187 -12.79 12.11 12.29
CA ARG A 187 -12.72 11.97 13.75
C ARG A 187 -12.70 10.50 14.19
N VAL A 188 -13.52 9.66 13.57
CA VAL A 188 -13.57 8.23 13.90
C VAL A 188 -12.27 7.53 13.51
N LEU A 189 -11.69 7.88 12.36
CA LEU A 189 -10.40 7.36 11.93
C LEU A 189 -9.26 7.84 12.82
N GLU A 190 -9.26 9.11 13.23
CA GLU A 190 -8.30 9.65 14.21
C GLU A 190 -8.37 8.85 15.50
N GLU A 191 -9.54 8.79 16.14
CA GLU A 191 -9.74 8.04 17.39
C GLU A 191 -9.31 6.57 17.27
N PHE A 192 -9.58 5.94 16.13
CA PHE A 192 -9.26 4.53 15.89
C PHE A 192 -7.77 4.28 15.64
N PHE A 193 -7.09 5.16 14.90
CA PHE A 193 -5.70 4.96 14.48
C PHE A 193 -4.67 5.66 15.37
N THR A 194 -5.02 6.70 16.13
CA THR A 194 -4.11 7.45 17.02
C THR A 194 -3.18 6.54 17.85
N PRO A 195 -3.65 5.43 18.47
CA PRO A 195 -2.77 4.56 19.25
C PRO A 195 -1.60 3.94 18.46
N MET A 196 -1.69 3.91 17.13
CA MET A 196 -0.68 3.36 16.23
C MET A 196 0.23 4.42 15.58
N LEU A 197 -0.04 5.72 15.77
CA LEU A 197 0.64 6.82 15.07
C LEU A 197 1.84 7.41 15.83
N ASP A 198 2.05 7.01 17.08
CA ASP A 198 3.16 7.50 17.90
C ASP A 198 4.49 6.78 17.63
N ASP A 199 4.42 5.57 17.04
CA ASP A 199 5.59 4.77 16.69
C ASP A 199 6.04 5.08 15.25
N CYS A 200 7.35 5.06 15.03
CA CYS A 200 7.91 5.03 13.68
C CYS A 200 7.50 3.74 12.95
N VAL A 201 7.40 3.81 11.62
CA VAL A 201 7.13 2.65 10.77
C VAL A 201 8.37 2.32 9.96
N GLU A 202 8.90 1.12 10.14
CA GLU A 202 10.04 0.62 9.36
C GLU A 202 9.56 -0.10 8.09
N VAL A 203 9.91 0.44 6.94
CA VAL A 203 9.80 -0.22 5.63
C VAL A 203 11.00 -1.14 5.48
N ALA A 204 10.93 -2.30 6.14
CA ALA A 204 11.97 -3.33 6.16
C ALA A 204 11.71 -4.51 5.22
N ASN A 205 10.62 -4.48 4.44
CA ASN A 205 10.31 -5.51 3.47
C ASN A 205 9.53 -4.93 2.28
N LEU A 206 9.64 -5.61 1.15
CA LEU A 206 8.72 -5.49 0.03
C LEU A 206 7.89 -6.77 -0.06
N ALA A 207 6.62 -6.62 -0.39
CA ALA A 207 5.69 -7.71 -0.54
C ALA A 207 5.28 -7.86 -2.00
N LEU A 208 5.36 -9.08 -2.52
CA LEU A 208 4.68 -9.43 -3.75
C LEU A 208 3.22 -9.74 -3.40
N PHE A 209 2.32 -8.99 -4.01
CA PHE A 209 0.89 -9.28 -3.97
C PHE A 209 0.45 -9.82 -5.32
N VAL A 210 -0.50 -10.76 -5.29
CA VAL A 210 -1.12 -11.31 -6.49
C VAL A 210 -2.62 -11.12 -6.44
N GLU A 211 -3.19 -10.81 -7.59
CA GLU A 211 -4.62 -10.91 -7.86
C GLU A 211 -4.81 -12.11 -8.79
N PRO A 212 -5.35 -13.23 -8.29
CA PRO A 212 -5.45 -14.47 -9.07
C PRO A 212 -6.23 -14.26 -10.39
N GLU A 213 -7.39 -13.61 -10.29
CA GLU A 213 -8.30 -13.32 -11.38
C GLU A 213 -8.77 -11.87 -11.34
N GLU A 214 -9.19 -11.32 -12.49
CA GLU A 214 -9.62 -9.94 -12.55
C GLU A 214 -10.80 -9.67 -11.61
N GLY A 215 -10.62 -8.72 -10.69
CA GLY A 215 -11.64 -8.37 -9.69
C GLY A 215 -11.48 -9.09 -8.36
N ALA A 216 -10.74 -10.20 -8.30
CA ALA A 216 -10.47 -10.91 -7.04
C ALA A 216 -9.70 -10.03 -6.03
N PRO A 217 -9.81 -10.31 -4.72
CA PRO A 217 -8.95 -9.68 -3.72
C PRO A 217 -7.47 -9.92 -4.02
N PHE A 218 -6.63 -8.93 -3.73
CA PHE A 218 -5.19 -9.16 -3.71
C PHE A 218 -4.78 -9.87 -2.41
N GLU A 219 -3.86 -10.80 -2.55
CA GLU A 219 -3.31 -11.62 -1.48
C GLU A 219 -1.79 -11.47 -1.44
N VAL A 220 -1.22 -11.57 -0.24
CA VAL A 220 0.23 -11.59 -0.06
C VAL A 220 0.75 -12.93 -0.58
N HIS A 221 1.53 -12.90 -1.66
CA HIS A 221 2.23 -14.07 -2.16
C HIS A 221 3.51 -14.33 -1.36
N SER A 222 4.32 -13.28 -1.14
CA SER A 222 5.61 -13.41 -0.44
C SER A 222 6.09 -12.07 0.14
N LEU A 223 6.87 -12.14 1.23
CA LEU A 223 7.59 -11.01 1.81
C LEU A 223 9.09 -11.16 1.55
N HIS A 224 9.73 -10.05 1.19
CA HIS A 224 11.14 -9.98 0.85
C HIS A 224 11.83 -8.94 1.74
N PRO A 225 12.54 -9.37 2.81
CA PRO A 225 13.22 -8.47 3.72
C PRO A 225 14.30 -7.65 3.03
N LEU A 226 14.30 -6.33 3.28
CA LEU A 226 15.33 -5.42 2.85
C LEU A 226 16.54 -5.61 3.76
N SER A 227 17.69 -5.97 3.19
CA SER A 227 18.90 -6.32 3.96
C SER A 227 20.17 -5.65 3.44
N GLY A 228 20.04 -4.77 2.45
CA GLY A 228 21.12 -3.94 1.96
C GLY A 228 21.56 -2.89 2.99
N GLY A 229 22.82 -2.47 2.92
CA GLY A 229 23.38 -1.43 3.79
C GLY A 229 23.83 -1.93 5.18
N LYS A 230 24.58 -1.10 5.91
CA LYS A 230 24.97 -1.39 7.30
C LYS A 230 23.71 -1.29 8.16
N ALA A 231 23.38 -2.36 8.89
CA ALA A 231 22.25 -2.42 9.81
C ALA A 231 22.22 -1.20 10.74
N ALA A 232 21.36 -0.22 10.45
CA ALA A 232 21.00 0.81 11.41
C ALA A 232 20.03 0.14 12.38
N SER A 233 20.58 -0.45 13.44
CA SER A 233 19.80 -0.94 14.57
C SER A 233 19.08 0.23 15.22
N MET A 234 17.80 0.41 14.90
CA MET A 234 16.86 1.04 15.81
C MET A 234 15.83 -0.02 16.19
N ARG A 235 15.86 -0.42 17.46
CA ARG A 235 14.84 -1.31 18.02
C ARG A 235 13.50 -0.56 18.05
N ALA A 236 12.60 -0.88 17.12
CA ALA A 236 11.19 -0.56 17.27
C ALA A 236 10.65 -1.33 18.48
N SER A 237 10.36 -0.61 19.56
CA SER A 237 9.91 -1.21 20.82
C SER A 237 8.39 -1.30 20.82
N ARG A 238 7.82 -2.29 20.11
CA ARG A 238 6.40 -2.64 20.31
C ARG A 238 6.25 -3.53 21.53
N ALA A 239 6.30 -2.92 22.70
CA ALA A 239 5.87 -3.55 23.93
C ALA A 239 4.33 -3.61 23.94
N VAL A 240 3.79 -4.80 23.72
CA VAL A 240 2.41 -5.11 24.12
C VAL A 240 2.41 -5.39 25.63
N GLY A 241 1.72 -4.55 26.39
CA GLY A 241 1.36 -4.79 27.79
C GLY A 241 1.17 -3.47 28.52
N ARG A 242 0.14 -3.25 29.34
CA ARG A 242 -0.86 -4.09 30.04
C ARG A 242 -1.63 -3.08 30.95
N PRO A 243 -2.61 -3.49 31.79
CA PRO A 243 -3.70 -4.44 31.61
C PRO A 243 -5.06 -3.73 31.41
#